data_AF-A0AAV1V0I7-F1
#
_entry.id   AF-A0AAV1V0I7-F1
#
_cell.length_a   1.000
_cell.length_b   1.000
_cell.length_c   1.000
_cell.angle_alpha   90.00
_cell.angle_beta   90.00
_cell.angle_gamma   90.00
#
_symmetry.space_group_name_H-M   'P 1'
#
loop_
_entity.id
_entity.type
_entity.pdbx_description
1 polymer ?
#
loop_
_entity_poly.entity_id
_entity_poly.type
_entity_poly.pdbx_seq_one_letter_code
_entity_poly.pdbx_strand_id
1 'polypeptide(L)' 'MLRQQQTAAGGSMHSRRPETLKIDISKYSGVEEDSLLRWFVELDDATRARRIDDGDMQVAFAQSNLAGRAKT' A
#
# COMPACT_ATOMS: atom_id res chain seq x y z
N MET A 1 44.88 -34.99 -11.60
CA MET A 1 44.35 -34.38 -10.36
C MET A 1 43.23 -33.44 -10.74
N LEU A 2 41.99 -33.90 -10.57
CA LEU A 2 40.77 -33.14 -10.85
C LEU A 2 40.46 -32.25 -9.63
N ARG A 3 39.85 -31.08 -9.89
CA ARG A 3 38.96 -30.35 -8.97
C ARG A 3 39.61 -29.46 -7.90
N GLN A 4 39.59 -28.15 -8.16
CA GLN A 4 38.77 -27.26 -7.34
C GLN A 4 38.44 -25.96 -8.11
N GLN A 5 37.29 -25.96 -8.78
CA GLN A 5 36.65 -24.70 -9.18
C GLN A 5 35.99 -24.11 -7.92
N GLN A 6 36.43 -22.93 -7.52
CA GLN A 6 35.70 -22.09 -6.58
C GLN A 6 35.01 -21.00 -7.39
N THR A 7 33.75 -21.25 -7.75
CA THR A 7 32.81 -20.18 -8.12
C THR A 7 32.09 -19.77 -6.84
N ALA A 8 32.51 -18.64 -6.27
CA ALA A 8 31.73 -17.96 -5.24
C ALA A 8 30.44 -17.46 -5.88
N ALA A 9 29.38 -18.27 -5.81
CA ALA A 9 28.03 -17.78 -6.00
C ALA A 9 27.67 -16.96 -4.76
N GLY A 10 28.18 -15.73 -4.70
CA GLY A 10 27.60 -14.64 -3.93
C GLY A 10 26.27 -14.28 -4.58
N GLY A 11 25.31 -15.20 -4.52
CA GLY A 11 23.94 -14.96 -4.90
C GLY A 11 23.42 -13.93 -3.92
N SER A 12 23.49 -12.66 -4.31
CA SER A 12 22.72 -11.61 -3.69
C SER A 12 21.28 -12.06 -3.71
N MET A 13 20.80 -12.61 -2.59
CA MET A 13 19.39 -12.72 -2.30
C MET A 13 18.90 -11.29 -2.13
N HIS A 14 18.82 -10.56 -3.25
CA HIS A 14 17.91 -9.45 -3.37
C HIS A 14 16.54 -10.10 -3.18
N SER A 15 16.05 -10.13 -1.93
CA SER A 15 14.62 -10.15 -1.73
C SER A 15 14.13 -8.99 -2.57
N ARG A 16 13.51 -9.25 -3.72
CA ARG A 16 12.87 -8.20 -4.50
C ARG A 16 11.84 -7.64 -3.55
N ARG A 17 12.16 -6.50 -2.94
CA ARG A 17 11.22 -5.80 -2.08
C ARG A 17 10.02 -5.56 -2.99
N PRO A 18 8.86 -6.16 -2.70
CA PRO A 18 7.75 -6.07 -3.63
C PRO A 18 7.42 -4.60 -3.83
N GLU A 19 7.38 -4.16 -5.09
CA GLU A 19 7.09 -2.77 -5.41
C GLU A 19 5.70 -2.44 -4.87
N THR A 20 5.64 -1.44 -3.98
CA THR A 20 4.37 -0.91 -3.49
C THR A 20 3.80 0.00 -4.56
N LEU A 21 2.58 -0.30 -5.01
CA LEU A 21 1.90 0.52 -6.00
C LEU A 21 1.16 1.64 -5.28
N LYS A 22 1.51 2.89 -5.59
CA LYS A 22 0.79 4.06 -5.08
C LYS A 22 -0.44 4.29 -5.94
N ILE A 23 -1.55 3.67 -5.53
CA ILE A 23 -2.88 3.95 -6.11
C ILE A 23 -3.39 5.27 -5.54
N ASP A 24 -3.85 6.17 -6.41
CA ASP A 24 -4.53 7.40 -6.01
C ASP A 24 -5.99 7.09 -5.65
N ILE A 25 -6.46 7.73 -4.59
CA ILE A 25 -7.82 7.56 -4.06
C ILE A 25 -8.50 8.92 -4.07
N SER A 26 -9.79 8.92 -4.38
CA SER A 26 -10.61 10.11 -4.22
C SER A 26 -10.69 10.47 -2.72
N LYS A 27 -10.57 11.74 -2.37
CA LYS A 27 -10.81 12.15 -0.98
C LYS A 27 -12.29 12.07 -0.66
N TYR A 28 -12.65 11.62 0.53
CA TYR A 28 -14.02 11.63 1.01
C TYR A 28 -14.32 12.94 1.73
N SER A 29 -15.24 13.74 1.20
CA SER A 29 -15.55 15.06 1.73
C SER A 29 -16.74 15.08 2.70
N GLY A 30 -17.57 14.01 2.69
CA GLY A 30 -18.73 13.87 3.57
C GLY A 30 -19.93 14.68 3.12
N VAL A 31 -20.07 14.92 1.82
CA VAL A 31 -21.28 15.51 1.20
C VAL A 31 -22.22 14.40 0.72
N GLU A 32 -23.48 14.75 0.40
CA GLU A 32 -24.51 13.77 0.03
C GLU A 32 -24.18 13.05 -1.28
N GLU A 33 -23.49 13.74 -2.18
CA GLU A 33 -23.03 13.20 -3.47
C GLU A 33 -21.86 12.21 -3.32
N ASP A 34 -21.17 12.20 -2.17
CA ASP A 34 -20.08 11.27 -1.91
C ASP A 34 -20.64 9.88 -1.56
N SER A 35 -20.33 8.89 -2.41
CA SER A 35 -20.63 7.49 -2.08
C SER A 35 -19.60 6.94 -1.10
N LEU A 36 -19.99 6.83 0.17
CA LEU A 36 -19.15 6.22 1.22
C LEU A 36 -18.75 4.78 0.88
N LEU A 37 -19.69 3.99 0.33
CA LEU A 37 -19.41 2.61 -0.07
C LEU A 37 -18.34 2.54 -1.17
N ARG A 38 -18.46 3.36 -2.22
CA ARG A 38 -17.46 3.44 -3.29
C ARG A 38 -16.11 3.83 -2.71
N TRP A 39 -16.07 4.83 -1.83
CA TRP A 39 -14.83 5.27 -1.22
C TRP A 39 -14.16 4.18 -0.38
N PHE A 40 -14.93 3.37 0.37
CA PHE A 40 -14.36 2.23 1.10
C PHE A 40 -13.74 1.17 0.19
N VAL A 41 -14.35 0.89 -0.98
CA VAL A 41 -13.78 -0.03 -1.96
C VAL A 41 -12.45 0.52 -2.51
N GLU A 42 -12.41 1.80 -2.90
CA GLU A 42 -11.18 2.43 -3.39
C GLU A 42 -10.07 2.46 -2.30
N LEU A 43 -10.45 2.74 -1.06
CA LEU A 43 -9.53 2.76 0.08
C LEU A 43 -8.93 1.38 0.37
N ASP A 44 -9.75 0.34 0.33
CA ASP A 44 -9.32 -1.04 0.57
C ASP A 44 -8.37 -1.52 -0.56
N ASP A 45 -8.70 -1.27 -1.82
CA ASP A 45 -7.82 -1.57 -2.96
C ASP A 45 -6.47 -0.86 -2.82
N ALA A 46 -6.47 0.42 -2.45
CA ALA A 46 -5.25 1.19 -2.22
C ALA A 46 -4.44 0.68 -1.01
N THR A 47 -5.12 0.24 0.06
CA THR A 47 -4.50 -0.34 1.26
C THR A 47 -3.78 -1.63 0.91
N ARG A 48 -4.44 -2.54 0.16
CA ARG A 48 -3.85 -3.79 -0.33
C ARG A 48 -2.68 -3.54 -1.27
N ALA A 49 -2.81 -2.60 -2.21
CA ALA A 49 -1.75 -2.27 -3.17
C ALA A 49 -0.49 -1.68 -2.51
N ARG A 50 -0.67 -0.95 -1.40
CA ARG A 50 0.41 -0.37 -0.60
C ARG A 50 0.94 -1.33 0.47
N ARG A 51 0.29 -2.49 0.67
CA ARG A 51 0.65 -3.51 1.69
C ARG A 51 0.69 -2.93 3.10
N ILE A 52 -0.34 -2.18 3.44
CA ILE A 52 -0.50 -1.62 4.78
C ILE A 52 -1.24 -2.67 5.62
N ASP A 53 -0.49 -3.55 6.29
CA ASP A 53 -1.04 -4.62 7.12
C ASP A 53 -1.29 -4.19 8.57
N ASP A 54 -0.58 -3.15 9.02
CA ASP A 54 -0.71 -2.60 10.37
C ASP A 54 -2.00 -1.79 10.52
N GLY A 55 -2.81 -2.14 11.51
CA GLY A 55 -4.13 -1.53 11.73
C GLY A 55 -4.07 -0.02 12.00
N ASP A 56 -3.08 0.44 12.76
CA ASP A 56 -2.92 1.87 13.05
C ASP A 56 -2.52 2.64 11.78
N MET A 57 -1.67 2.04 10.93
CA MET A 57 -1.35 2.61 9.62
C MET A 57 -2.54 2.61 8.66
N GLN A 58 -3.41 1.60 8.69
CA GLN A 58 -4.64 1.60 7.90
C GLN A 58 -5.58 2.74 8.32
N VAL A 59 -5.75 2.95 9.63
CA VAL A 59 -6.56 4.05 10.16
C VAL A 59 -5.97 5.40 9.81
N ALA A 60 -4.66 5.59 10.03
CA ALA A 60 -3.97 6.83 9.67
C ALA A 60 -4.07 7.11 8.16
N PHE A 61 -3.97 6.08 7.34
CA PHE A 61 -4.14 6.19 5.91
C PHE A 61 -5.56 6.61 5.52
N ALA A 62 -6.59 5.98 6.08
CA ALA A 62 -7.98 6.36 5.88
C ALA A 62 -8.23 7.83 6.27
N GLN A 63 -7.77 8.23 7.46
CA GLN A 63 -7.89 9.60 7.96
C GLN A 63 -7.20 10.63 7.06
N SER A 64 -6.04 10.29 6.49
CA SER A 64 -5.32 11.17 5.57
C SER A 64 -6.08 11.47 4.26
N ASN A 65 -7.02 10.59 3.89
CA ASN A 65 -7.86 10.73 2.71
C ASN A 65 -9.24 11.36 2.99
N LEU A 66 -9.49 11.79 4.23
CA LEU A 66 -10.66 12.58 4.57
C LEU A 66 -10.46 14.05 4.17
N ALA A 67 -11.54 14.70 3.79
CA ALA A 67 -11.63 16.11 3.42
C ALA A 67 -12.96 16.70 3.88
N GLY A 68 -13.15 18.00 3.64
CA GLY A 68 -14.43 18.67 3.85
C GLY A 68 -15.00 18.42 5.26
N ARG A 69 -16.30 18.09 5.30
CA ARG A 69 -17.03 17.78 6.54
C ARG A 69 -16.51 16.53 7.23
N ALA A 70 -15.99 15.55 6.50
CA ALA A 70 -15.49 14.31 7.07
C ALA A 70 -14.17 14.48 7.86
N LYS A 71 -13.48 15.63 7.74
CA LYS A 71 -12.21 15.90 8.44
C LYS A 71 -12.37 16.73 9.73
N THR A 72 -13.52 17.38 9.90
CA THR A 72 -13.85 18.31 10.99
C THR A 72 -14.73 17.66 12.05
#